data_AF-A0A090QT07-F1
#
_entry.id   AF-A0A090QT07-F1
#
_cell.length_a   1.000
_cell.length_b   1.000
_cell.length_c   1.000
_cell.angle_alpha   90.00
_cell.angle_beta   90.00
_cell.angle_gamma   90.00
#
_symmetry.space_group_name_H-M   'P 1'
#
loop_
_entity.id
_entity.type
_entity.pdbx_description
1 polymer ?
#
loop_
_entity_poly.entity_id
_entity_poly.type
_entity_poly.pdbx_seq_one_letter_code
_entity_poly.pdbx_strand_id
1 'polypeptide(L)'
;MDCPSCARKLEKAVASLEGVVSAKVMFATEKLVVHCQSASLSDAIVRKTQQTGFRLITTEQNSDDVTPSFWQANLPVIVIAAMMAIASVLNRYSPEWGLMAFTATTLFGLVPIVRKAIASAKTARHFPLKL
;
A
#
# COMPACT_ATOMS: atom_id res chain seq x y z
N MET A 1 17.73 -6.82 -4.23
CA MET A 1 18.87 -5.87 -4.01
C MET A 1 19.75 -6.48 -2.93
N ASP A 2 20.74 -7.29 -3.31
CA ASP A 2 21.11 -8.47 -2.49
C ASP A 2 22.44 -8.37 -1.75
N CYS A 3 23.00 -7.16 -1.60
CA CYS A 3 24.28 -6.98 -0.91
C CYS A 3 24.28 -5.72 -0.03
N PRO A 4 24.49 -5.87 1.30
CA PRO A 4 24.56 -4.75 2.23
C PRO A 4 25.65 -3.72 1.87
N SER A 5 26.74 -4.18 1.27
CA SER A 5 27.83 -3.30 0.83
C SER A 5 27.44 -2.46 -0.40
N CYS A 6 26.66 -3.02 -1.34
CA CYS A 6 26.13 -2.29 -2.50
C CYS A 6 25.13 -1.21 -2.06
N ALA A 7 24.25 -1.53 -1.12
CA ALA A 7 23.31 -0.56 -0.58
C ALA A 7 24.01 0.58 0.19
N ARG A 8 25.01 0.30 1.04
CA ARG A 8 25.78 1.37 1.71
C ARG A 8 26.52 2.27 0.72
N LYS A 9 27.06 1.70 -0.36
CA LYS A 9 27.67 2.49 -1.44
C LYS A 9 26.63 3.41 -2.10
N LEU A 10 25.44 2.90 -2.34
CA LEU A 10 24.36 3.67 -2.93
C LEU A 10 23.87 4.80 -2.01
N GLU A 11 23.61 4.49 -0.73
CA GLU A 11 23.23 5.49 0.29
C GLU A 11 24.25 6.62 0.33
N LYS A 12 25.54 6.29 0.36
CA LYS A 12 26.62 7.28 0.39
C LYS A 12 26.71 8.10 -0.90
N ALA A 13 26.51 7.48 -2.06
CA ALA A 13 26.52 8.16 -3.34
C ALA A 13 25.36 9.17 -3.46
N VAL A 14 24.17 8.82 -2.98
CA VAL A 14 23.00 9.70 -3.00
C VAL A 14 23.10 10.78 -1.92
N ALA A 15 23.57 10.45 -0.72
CA ALA A 15 23.81 11.41 0.35
C ALA A 15 24.92 12.44 0.02
N SER A 16 25.78 12.15 -0.95
CA SER A 16 26.81 13.10 -1.42
C SER A 16 26.30 14.18 -2.36
N LEU A 17 25.03 14.12 -2.80
CA LEU A 17 24.42 15.15 -3.61
C LEU A 17 24.08 16.37 -2.76
N GLU A 18 24.40 17.56 -3.26
CA GLU A 18 24.03 18.82 -2.59
C GLU A 18 22.51 18.94 -2.48
N GLY A 19 22.04 19.29 -1.27
CA GLY A 19 20.61 19.39 -0.96
C GLY A 19 19.95 18.09 -0.48
N VAL A 20 20.68 16.96 -0.41
CA VAL A 20 20.20 15.74 0.26
C VAL A 20 20.50 15.81 1.76
N VAL A 21 19.46 15.70 2.58
CA VAL A 21 19.52 15.71 4.05
C VAL A 21 19.81 14.30 4.58
N SER A 22 19.17 13.28 4.01
CA SER A 22 19.46 11.88 4.34
C SER A 22 19.04 10.92 3.22
N ALA A 23 19.70 9.77 3.13
CA ALA A 23 19.38 8.70 2.19
C ALA A 23 19.51 7.34 2.90
N LYS A 24 18.49 6.49 2.79
CA LYS A 24 18.45 5.18 3.45
C LYS A 24 17.80 4.12 2.57
N VAL A 25 18.41 2.95 2.47
CA VAL A 25 17.90 1.80 1.73
C VAL A 25 17.17 0.87 2.69
N MET A 26 15.93 0.54 2.36
CA MET A 26 15.12 -0.47 3.01
C MET A 26 15.23 -1.78 2.23
N PHE A 27 16.12 -2.68 2.67
CA PHE A 27 16.32 -3.98 2.02
C PHE A 27 15.05 -4.84 2.00
N ALA A 28 14.26 -4.80 3.07
CA ALA A 28 13.03 -5.59 3.19
C ALA A 28 11.96 -5.23 2.14
N THR A 29 11.97 -3.98 1.66
CA THR A 29 10.98 -3.48 0.69
C THR A 29 11.61 -3.11 -0.65
N GLU A 30 12.92 -3.30 -0.80
CA GLU A 30 13.71 -2.85 -1.96
C GLU A 30 13.52 -1.37 -2.33
N LYS A 31 13.31 -0.51 -1.31
CA LYS A 31 13.05 0.93 -1.49
C LYS A 31 14.23 1.78 -1.02
N LEU A 32 14.52 2.85 -1.75
CA LEU A 32 15.41 3.93 -1.33
C LEU A 32 14.56 5.12 -0.87
N VAL A 33 14.73 5.55 0.38
CA VAL A 33 14.09 6.73 0.95
C VAL A 33 15.12 7.85 1.01
N VAL A 34 14.82 8.98 0.36
CA VAL A 34 15.70 10.15 0.31
C VAL A 34 14.94 11.36 0.81
N HIS A 35 15.52 12.07 1.78
CA HIS A 35 15.06 13.37 2.22
C HIS A 35 15.94 14.44 1.60
N CYS A 36 15.35 15.34 0.81
CA CYS A 36 16.05 16.42 0.13
C CYS A 36 15.31 17.75 0.32
N GLN A 37 16.04 18.86 0.20
CA GLN A 37 15.51 20.20 0.45
C GLN A 37 14.56 20.69 -0.66
N SER A 38 14.69 20.15 -1.88
CA SER A 38 13.85 20.50 -3.01
C SER A 38 13.49 19.29 -3.86
N ALA A 39 12.28 19.28 -4.42
CA ALA A 39 11.79 18.23 -5.31
C ALA A 39 12.51 18.19 -6.68
N SER A 40 13.15 19.30 -7.06
CA SER A 40 13.96 19.40 -8.29
C SER A 40 15.20 18.51 -8.31
N LEU A 41 15.59 17.95 -7.15
CA LEU A 41 16.73 17.04 -7.03
C LEU A 41 16.41 15.61 -7.43
N SER A 42 15.14 15.29 -7.70
CA SER A 42 14.69 13.94 -8.07
C SER A 42 15.44 13.40 -9.30
N ASP A 43 15.61 14.21 -10.34
CA ASP A 43 16.36 13.84 -11.55
C ASP A 43 17.85 13.58 -11.27
N ALA A 44 18.45 14.40 -10.41
CA ALA A 44 19.85 14.24 -10.02
C ALA A 44 20.06 12.94 -9.23
N ILE A 45 19.13 12.60 -8.32
CA ILE A 45 19.13 11.34 -7.58
C ILE A 45 19.01 10.17 -8.55
N VAL A 46 18.06 10.19 -9.48
CA VAL A 46 17.86 9.13 -10.48
C VAL A 46 19.13 8.89 -11.29
N ARG A 47 19.75 9.95 -11.80
CA ARG A 47 21.03 9.86 -12.55
C ARG A 47 22.15 9.27 -11.70
N LYS A 48 22.26 9.67 -10.43
CA LYS A 48 23.27 9.16 -9.50
C LYS A 48 23.09 7.67 -9.22
N THR A 49 21.84 7.21 -9.04
CA THR A 49 21.54 5.77 -8.91
C THR A 49 21.90 4.97 -10.16
N GLN A 50 21.62 5.50 -11.35
CA GLN A 50 21.97 4.82 -12.60
C GLN A 50 23.48 4.63 -12.73
N GLN A 51 24.29 5.61 -12.31
CA GLN A 51 25.75 5.48 -12.28
C GLN A 51 26.24 4.38 -11.34
N THR A 52 25.47 4.05 -10.29
CA THR A 52 25.77 2.95 -9.38
C THR A 52 25.26 1.58 -9.88
N GLY A 53 24.64 1.54 -11.07
CA GLY A 53 24.12 0.32 -11.69
C GLY A 53 22.70 -0.06 -11.27
N PHE A 54 21.97 0.84 -10.60
CA PHE A 54 20.59 0.60 -10.15
C PHE A 54 19.61 1.46 -10.93
N ARG A 55 18.51 0.85 -11.39
CA ARG A 55 17.40 1.56 -12.03
C ARG A 55 16.33 1.85 -10.98
N LEU A 56 16.19 3.12 -10.60
CA LEU A 56 15.05 3.54 -9.79
C LEU A 56 13.81 3.64 -10.67
N ILE A 57 12.70 3.09 -10.18
CA ILE A 57 11.37 3.42 -10.67
C ILE A 57 10.85 4.47 -9.71
N THR A 58 10.94 5.73 -10.11
CA THR A 58 10.32 6.81 -9.35
C THR A 58 8.82 6.65 -9.45
N THR A 59 8.23 6.05 -8.42
CA THR A 59 6.82 6.30 -8.13
C THR A 59 6.82 7.63 -7.40
N GLU A 60 6.45 8.70 -8.09
CA GLU A 60 6.16 9.97 -7.44
C GLU A 60 4.99 9.74 -6.48
N GLN A 61 5.29 9.31 -5.26
CA GLN A 61 4.43 9.59 -4.12
C GLN A 61 4.68 11.06 -3.83
N ASN A 62 4.10 11.92 -4.67
CA ASN A 62 3.82 13.28 -4.26
C ASN A 62 3.11 13.14 -2.93
N SER A 63 3.79 13.53 -1.86
CA SER A 63 3.15 13.79 -0.59
C SER A 63 2.42 15.12 -0.73
N ASP A 64 1.55 15.22 -1.75
CA ASP A 64 0.29 15.89 -1.55
C ASP A 64 -0.30 15.10 -0.40
N ASP A 65 -0.31 15.75 0.75
CA ASP A 65 -1.03 15.37 1.94
C ASP A 65 -2.52 15.22 1.56
N VAL A 66 -2.85 14.18 0.82
CA VAL A 66 -4.16 13.56 0.86
C VAL A 66 -4.11 12.76 2.15
N THR A 67 -4.21 13.50 3.26
CA THR A 67 -4.66 12.98 4.53
C THR A 67 -5.81 12.04 4.17
N PRO A 68 -5.68 10.71 4.37
CA PRO A 68 -6.73 9.80 3.96
C PRO A 68 -7.98 10.28 4.69
N SER A 69 -8.93 10.80 3.91
CA SER A 69 -10.20 11.30 4.42
C SER A 69 -10.70 10.28 5.42
N PHE A 70 -10.93 10.71 6.66
CA PHE A 70 -11.30 9.85 7.80
C PHE A 70 -12.36 8.80 7.43
N TRP A 71 -13.18 9.13 6.44
CA TRP A 71 -14.16 8.27 5.78
C TRP A 71 -13.62 6.99 5.11
N GLN A 72 -12.46 7.02 4.44
CA GLN A 72 -11.89 5.83 3.79
C GLN A 72 -11.21 4.89 4.78
N ALA A 73 -10.60 5.41 5.85
CA ALA A 73 -10.01 4.60 6.91
C ALA A 73 -11.09 3.92 7.79
N ASN A 74 -12.21 4.61 8.02
CA ASN A 74 -13.29 4.13 8.88
C ASN A 74 -14.46 3.48 8.11
N LEU A 75 -14.34 3.33 6.78
CA LEU A 75 -15.30 2.62 5.93
C LEU A 75 -15.71 1.24 6.48
N PRO A 76 -14.81 0.38 7.00
CA PRO A 76 -15.24 -0.88 7.61
C PRO A 76 -16.10 -0.68 8.87
N VAL A 77 -15.83 0.35 9.69
CA VAL A 77 -16.60 0.66 10.89
C VAL A 77 -18.00 1.19 10.53
N ILE A 78 -18.09 2.04 9.50
CA ILE A 78 -19.35 2.57 8.99
C ILE A 78 -20.22 1.44 8.40
N VAL A 79 -19.61 0.50 7.67
CA VAL A 79 -20.32 -0.67 7.13
C VAL A 79 -20.86 -1.55 8.26
N ILE A 80 -20.08 -1.79 9.32
CA ILE A 80 -20.52 -2.56 10.50
C ILE A 80 -21.68 -1.84 11.20
N ALA A 81 -21.57 -0.53 11.42
CA ALA A 81 -22.61 0.26 12.07
C ALA A 81 -23.92 0.29 11.24
N ALA A 82 -23.82 0.44 9.91
CA ALA A 82 -24.95 0.40 9.00
C ALA A 82 -25.61 -0.99 8.99
N MET A 83 -24.82 -2.06 8.93
CA MET A 83 -25.30 -3.44 9.05
C MET A 83 -26.05 -3.67 10.37
N MET A 84 -25.53 -3.18 11.48
CA MET A 84 -26.12 -3.33 12.80
C MET A 84 -27.43 -2.53 12.93
N ALA A 85 -27.51 -1.35 12.32
CA ALA A 85 -28.73 -0.56 12.24
C ALA A 85 -29.80 -1.25 11.37
N ILE A 86 -29.40 -1.78 10.20
CA ILE A 86 -30.29 -2.51 9.30
C ILE A 86 -30.82 -3.78 9.98
N ALA A 87 -29.97 -4.54 10.67
CA ALA A 87 -30.38 -5.73 11.43
C ALA A 87 -31.34 -5.39 12.57
N SER A 88 -31.11 -4.29 13.30
CA SER A 88 -32.01 -3.81 14.37
C SER A 88 -33.39 -3.44 13.83
N VAL A 89 -33.44 -2.78 12.67
CA VAL A 89 -34.69 -2.40 11.99
C VAL A 89 -35.44 -3.63 11.47
N LEU A 90 -34.75 -4.60 10.88
CA LEU A 90 -35.37 -5.83 10.38
C LEU A 90 -35.91 -6.72 11.52
N ASN A 91 -35.20 -6.80 12.65
CA ASN A 91 -35.62 -7.58 13.82
C ASN A 91 -36.92 -7.03 14.46
N ARG A 92 -37.28 -5.77 14.19
CA ARG A 92 -38.53 -5.17 14.66
C ARG A 92 -39.75 -5.69 13.89
N TYR A 93 -39.59 -6.38 12.75
CA TYR A 93 -40.69 -6.60 11.80
C TYR A 93 -41.16 -8.06 11.60
N SER A 94 -40.38 -9.13 11.86
CA SER A 94 -40.91 -10.53 11.94
C SER A 94 -39.83 -11.61 12.17
N PRO A 95 -40.15 -12.71 12.91
CA PRO A 95 -39.20 -13.78 13.24
C PRO A 95 -38.83 -14.74 12.09
N GLU A 96 -39.54 -14.76 10.97
CA GLU A 96 -39.28 -15.69 9.84
C GLU A 96 -38.25 -15.16 8.81
N TRP A 97 -38.00 -13.84 8.80
CA TRP A 97 -37.14 -13.19 7.80
C TRP A 97 -35.65 -13.18 8.19
N GLY A 98 -35.34 -13.55 9.43
CA GLY A 98 -33.99 -13.50 9.99
C GLY A 98 -33.00 -14.41 9.25
N LEU A 99 -33.42 -15.64 8.90
CA LEU A 99 -32.55 -16.62 8.24
C LEU A 99 -32.16 -16.20 6.82
N MET A 100 -33.11 -15.65 6.05
CA MET A 100 -32.86 -15.19 4.69
C MET A 100 -31.97 -13.94 4.67
N ALA A 101 -32.19 -13.01 5.61
CA ALA A 101 -31.35 -11.82 5.78
C ALA A 101 -29.92 -12.17 6.19
N PHE A 102 -29.72 -13.16 7.06
CA PHE A 102 -28.39 -13.63 7.48
C PHE A 102 -27.62 -14.26 6.32
N THR A 103 -28.31 -15.08 5.53
CA THR A 103 -27.71 -15.77 4.37
C THR A 103 -27.33 -14.76 3.28
N ALA A 104 -28.22 -13.81 2.97
CA ALA A 104 -27.97 -12.76 2.00
C ALA A 104 -26.83 -11.82 2.44
N THR A 105 -26.79 -11.47 3.73
CA THR A 105 -25.73 -10.65 4.33
C THR A 105 -24.37 -11.33 4.24
N THR A 106 -24.30 -12.61 4.60
CA THR A 106 -23.06 -13.39 4.53
C THR A 106 -22.56 -13.46 3.09
N LEU A 107 -23.48 -13.67 2.14
CA LEU A 107 -23.14 -13.71 0.71
C LEU A 107 -22.62 -12.36 0.21
N PHE A 108 -23.30 -11.25 0.52
CA PHE A 108 -22.87 -9.90 0.10
C PHE A 108 -21.60 -9.41 0.80
N GLY A 109 -21.43 -9.72 2.09
CA GLY A 109 -20.25 -9.34 2.88
C GLY A 109 -18.98 -10.07 2.46
N LEU A 110 -19.09 -11.29 1.91
CA LEU A 110 -17.95 -12.07 1.43
C LEU A 110 -17.45 -11.61 0.05
N VAL A 111 -18.31 -11.02 -0.79
CA VAL A 111 -17.97 -10.57 -2.15
C VAL A 111 -16.73 -9.65 -2.20
N PRO A 112 -16.62 -8.57 -1.39
CA PRO A 112 -15.45 -7.68 -1.45
C PRO A 112 -14.16 -8.36 -0.98
N ILE A 113 -14.25 -9.26 0.02
CA ILE A 113 -13.11 -10.04 0.55
C ILE A 113 -12.60 -11.04 -0.49
N VAL A 114 -13.50 -11.79 -1.13
CA VAL A 114 -13.15 -12.74 -2.18
C VAL A 114 -12.56 -12.03 -3.39
N ARG A 115 -13.13 -10.89 -3.80
CA ARG A 115 -12.59 -10.08 -4.91
C ARG A 115 -11.17 -9.59 -4.61
N LYS A 116 -10.90 -9.11 -3.39
CA LYS A 116 -9.54 -8.71 -2.98
C LYS A 116 -8.58 -9.90 -2.96
N ALA A 117 -9.00 -11.05 -2.43
CA ALA A 117 -8.19 -12.27 -2.42
C ALA A 117 -7.83 -12.75 -3.83
N ILE A 118 -8.78 -12.74 -4.78
CA ILE A 118 -8.55 -13.13 -6.18
C ILE A 118 -7.63 -12.12 -6.89
N ALA A 119 -7.79 -10.82 -6.62
CA ALA A 119 -6.90 -9.78 -7.16
C ALA A 119 -5.45 -10.00 -6.70
N SER A 120 -5.23 -10.29 -5.41
CA SER A 120 -3.91 -10.59 -4.86
C SER A 120 -3.32 -11.91 -5.40
N ALA A 121 -4.15 -12.94 -5.61
CA ALA A 121 -3.71 -14.20 -6.20
C ALA A 121 -3.29 -14.07 -7.68
N LYS A 122 -3.93 -13.18 -8.46
CA LYS A 122 -3.51 -12.88 -9.83
C LYS A 122 -2.14 -12.20 -9.90
N THR A 123 -1.79 -11.35 -8.92
CA THR A 123 -0.46 -10.71 -8.83
C THR A 123 0.63 -11.66 -8.32
N ALA A 124 0.29 -12.67 -7.51
CA ALA A 124 1.26 -13.61 -6.94
C ALA A 124 1.82 -14.65 -7.93
N ARG A 125 1.27 -14.79 -9.15
CA ARG A 125 1.73 -15.77 -10.16
C ARG A 125 2.98 -15.34 -10.95
N HIS A 126 3.81 -14.46 -10.40
CA HIS A 126 5.11 -14.05 -10.99
C HIS A 126 6.29 -14.21 -10.03
N PHE A 127 6.15 -15.00 -8.96
CA PHE A 127 7.31 -15.43 -8.16
C PHE A 127 7.89 -16.75 -8.69
N PRO A 128 9.05 -16.74 -9.38
CA PRO A 128 9.75 -17.96 -9.75
C PRO A 128 10.46 -18.52 -8.51
N LEU A 129 9.78 -19.38 -7.75
CA LEU A 129 10.45 -20.28 -6.82
C LEU A 129 11.08 -21.41 -7.63
N LYS A 130 12.39 -21.28 -7.93
CA LYS A 130 13.23 -22.43 -8.32
C LYS A 130 13.48 -23.28 -7.07
N LEU A 131 13.01 -24.53 -7.09
CA LEU A 131 13.64 -25.62 -6.34
C LEU A 131 14.96 -26.01 -7.03
#